data_AF-A0A7S2N917-F1
#
_entry.id   AF-A0A7S2N917-F1
#
_cell.length_a   1.000
_cell.length_b   1.000
_cell.length_c   1.000
_cell.angle_alpha   90.00
_cell.angle_beta   90.00
_cell.angle_gamma   90.00
#
_symmetry.space_group_name_H-M   'P 1'
#
loop_
_entity.id
_entity.type
_entity.pdbx_description
1 polymer ?
#
loop_
_entity_poly.entity_id
_entity_poly.type
_entity_poly.pdbx_seq_one_letter_code
_entity_poly.pdbx_strand_id
1 'polypeptide(L)'
;HSRADARLEGLSGLDSFVPFFKACKLSLWWLPDVNNMCRIRALEIGTKYTHGEAVGAGRPGGLNLGFQIEQDGRDAPVKLMDARKGEKNENVNFIVVPSPFYESAYRFEAACHKNYFLAFQPPTHFRMVKASGAALLANAVLDFTLVNF
;
A
#
# COMPACT_ATOMS: atom_id res chain seq x y z
N HIS A 1 -15.80 -8.53 6.55
CA HIS A 1 -15.97 -7.11 6.90
C HIS A 1 -16.06 -6.31 5.61
N SER A 2 -17.10 -5.49 5.48
CA SER A 2 -17.40 -4.68 4.29
C SER A 2 -16.70 -3.31 4.37
N ARG A 3 -16.62 -2.60 3.24
CA ARG A 3 -16.06 -1.22 3.15
C ARG A 3 -16.78 -0.21 4.06
N ALA A 4 -18.01 -0.49 4.50
CA ALA A 4 -18.73 0.33 5.46
C ALA A 4 -18.17 0.19 6.88
N ASP A 5 -17.66 -1.00 7.23
CA ASP A 5 -17.10 -1.29 8.55
C ASP A 5 -15.78 -0.53 8.75
N ALA A 6 -14.92 -0.52 7.71
CA ALA A 6 -13.64 0.20 7.73
C ALA A 6 -13.76 1.74 7.78
N ARG A 7 -14.93 2.30 7.44
CA ARG A 7 -15.22 3.74 7.55
C ARG A 7 -15.75 4.13 8.93
N LEU A 8 -16.32 3.18 9.68
CA LEU A 8 -16.88 3.40 11.02
C LEU A 8 -15.84 3.25 12.14
N GLU A 9 -14.68 2.62 11.88
CA GLU A 9 -13.54 2.49 12.81
C GLU A 9 -12.80 3.82 13.12
N GLY A 10 -13.47 4.96 12.97
CA GLY A 10 -13.05 6.23 13.55
C GLY A 10 -13.23 6.30 15.08
N LEU A 11 -13.78 5.25 15.71
CA LEU A 11 -14.01 5.17 17.15
C LEU A 11 -13.62 3.76 17.65
N SER A 12 -12.60 3.73 18.51
CA SER A 12 -12.08 2.60 19.31
C SER A 12 -11.50 1.37 18.59
N GLY A 13 -10.17 1.23 18.69
CA GLY A 13 -9.50 0.02 19.19
C GLY A 13 -9.52 -1.24 18.31
N LEU A 14 -8.37 -1.62 17.74
CA LEU A 14 -7.37 -2.52 18.37
C LEU A 14 -7.64 -4.03 18.35
N ASP A 15 -8.83 -4.55 18.03
CA ASP A 15 -9.10 -5.95 18.41
C ASP A 15 -8.71 -7.05 17.42
N SER A 16 -8.24 -6.78 16.20
CA SER A 16 -7.76 -7.89 15.37
C SER A 16 -6.82 -7.52 14.19
N PHE A 17 -5.51 -7.59 14.43
CA PHE A 17 -4.45 -7.57 13.38
C PHE A 17 -4.72 -8.62 12.28
N VAL A 18 -5.07 -9.82 12.72
CA VAL A 18 -5.14 -11.01 11.87
C VAL A 18 -6.31 -10.93 10.87
N PRO A 19 -7.54 -10.53 11.24
CA PRO A 19 -8.63 -10.23 10.31
C PRO A 19 -8.34 -9.09 9.35
N PHE A 20 -7.68 -7.98 9.76
CA PHE A 20 -7.24 -6.95 8.81
C PHE A 20 -6.26 -7.53 7.78
N PHE A 21 -5.22 -8.25 8.23
CA PHE A 21 -4.23 -8.85 7.33
C PHE A 21 -4.83 -9.94 6.43
N LYS A 22 -5.73 -10.78 6.96
CA LYS A 22 -6.47 -11.79 6.18
C LYS A 22 -7.43 -11.16 5.17
N ALA A 23 -7.98 -9.99 5.49
CA ALA A 23 -8.89 -9.26 4.61
C ALA A 23 -8.16 -8.41 3.56
N CYS A 24 -6.97 -7.91 3.90
CA CYS A 24 -6.17 -7.02 3.07
C CYS A 24 -5.32 -7.84 2.10
N LYS A 25 -5.92 -8.21 0.97
CA LYS A 25 -5.16 -8.68 -0.19
C LYS A 25 -4.74 -7.47 -1.01
N LEU A 26 -3.46 -7.39 -1.36
CA LEU A 26 -2.92 -6.34 -2.22
C LEU A 26 -2.45 -6.94 -3.53
N SER A 27 -2.66 -6.23 -4.64
CA SER A 27 -2.12 -6.59 -5.96
C SER A 27 -1.14 -5.54 -6.45
N LEU A 28 -0.13 -6.01 -7.20
CA LEU A 28 0.78 -5.14 -7.93
C LEU A 28 0.27 -4.91 -9.35
N TRP A 29 0.28 -3.65 -9.77
CA TRP A 29 0.00 -3.26 -11.14
C TRP A 29 1.24 -2.58 -11.73
N TRP A 30 1.96 -3.28 -12.61
CA TRP A 30 3.13 -2.73 -13.30
C TRP A 30 2.73 -1.62 -14.27
N LEU A 31 3.48 -0.52 -14.26
CA LEU A 31 3.29 0.54 -15.23
C LEU A 31 4.04 0.20 -16.53
N PRO A 32 3.38 0.30 -17.70
CA PRO A 32 4.06 0.10 -18.97
C PRO A 32 5.14 1.17 -19.15
N ASP A 33 6.22 0.81 -19.82
CA ASP A 33 7.28 1.72 -20.29
C ASP A 33 8.13 2.42 -19.19
N VAL A 34 7.95 2.08 -17.91
CA VAL A 34 8.77 2.60 -16.81
C VAL A 34 9.36 1.44 -16.01
N ASN A 35 10.68 1.24 -16.12
CA ASN A 35 11.38 0.14 -15.45
C ASN A 35 11.12 0.13 -13.94
N ASN A 36 10.69 -1.04 -13.44
CA ASN A 36 10.46 -1.36 -12.03
C ASN A 36 9.45 -0.49 -11.28
N MET A 37 8.58 0.26 -11.98
CA MET A 37 7.54 1.07 -11.36
C MET A 37 6.19 0.33 -11.32
N CYS A 38 5.51 0.42 -10.19
CA CYS A 38 4.21 -0.21 -9.98
C CYS A 38 3.24 0.69 -9.20
N ARG A 39 1.97 0.28 -9.18
CA ARG A 39 0.95 0.76 -8.25
C ARG A 39 0.49 -0.40 -7.39
N ILE A 40 0.33 -0.18 -6.09
CA ILE A 40 -0.21 -1.18 -5.16
C ILE A 40 -1.70 -0.92 -4.99
N ARG A 41 -2.52 -1.95 -5.11
CA ARG A 41 -3.99 -1.83 -5.10
C ARG A 41 -4.61 -2.75 -4.08
N ALA A 42 -5.63 -2.26 -3.38
CA ALA A 42 -6.46 -3.10 -2.54
C ALA A 42 -7.33 -4.02 -3.42
N LEU A 43 -7.21 -5.33 -3.22
CA LEU A 43 -8.12 -6.32 -3.77
C LEU A 43 -9.34 -6.42 -2.84
N GLU A 44 -10.55 -6.35 -3.40
CA GLU A 44 -11.75 -6.62 -2.60
C GLU A 44 -11.97 -8.13 -2.51
N ILE A 45 -12.16 -8.63 -1.29
CA ILE A 45 -12.62 -10.00 -1.07
C ILE A 45 -14.11 -10.02 -1.44
N GLY A 46 -14.47 -10.84 -2.42
CA GLY A 46 -15.83 -10.98 -2.91
C GLY A 46 -16.86 -11.04 -1.78
N THR A 47 -17.86 -10.17 -1.82
CA THR A 47 -19.03 -10.29 -0.96
C THR A 47 -20.03 -11.23 -1.62
N LYS A 48 -21.01 -11.75 -0.87
CA LYS A 48 -22.11 -12.58 -1.41
C LYS A 48 -22.82 -11.95 -2.63
N TYR A 49 -22.69 -10.65 -2.83
CA TYR A 49 -23.34 -9.87 -3.88
C TYR A 49 -22.46 -9.64 -5.12
N THR A 50 -21.14 -9.84 -5.04
CA THR A 50 -20.22 -9.55 -6.16
C THR A 50 -19.68 -10.79 -6.87
N HIS A 51 -20.01 -12.02 -6.42
CA HIS A 51 -19.59 -13.28 -7.08
C HIS A 51 -18.07 -13.34 -7.43
N GLY A 52 -17.21 -12.66 -6.67
CA GLY A 52 -15.77 -12.60 -6.96
C GLY A 52 -15.38 -11.59 -8.04
N GLU A 53 -16.31 -10.85 -8.63
CA GLU A 53 -16.03 -9.69 -9.47
C GLU A 53 -15.90 -8.42 -8.61
N ALA A 54 -14.73 -8.26 -7.97
CA ALA A 54 -14.51 -7.21 -6.99
C ALA A 54 -13.14 -6.50 -7.21
N VAL A 55 -13.24 -5.19 -7.44
CA VAL A 55 -12.22 -4.16 -7.76
C VAL A 55 -11.43 -4.35 -9.06
N GLY A 56 -11.66 -3.44 -10.02
CA GLY A 56 -10.77 -3.21 -11.16
C GLY A 56 -10.27 -1.78 -11.16
N ALA A 57 -8.97 -1.59 -11.38
CA ALA A 57 -8.41 -0.29 -11.74
C ALA A 57 -7.90 -0.35 -13.18
N GLY A 58 -8.51 0.48 -14.03
CA GLY A 58 -8.67 0.20 -15.47
C GLY A 58 -10.11 -0.19 -15.83
N ARG A 59 -10.88 -0.73 -14.87
CA ARG A 59 -12.30 -0.38 -14.72
C ARG A 59 -12.37 0.97 -13.97
N PRO A 60 -13.32 1.86 -14.27
CA PRO A 60 -13.62 2.98 -13.36
C PRO A 60 -13.94 2.43 -11.96
N GLY A 61 -13.18 2.80 -10.91
CA GLY A 61 -13.60 2.63 -9.51
C GLY A 61 -12.76 1.80 -8.52
N GLY A 62 -11.54 1.33 -8.86
CA GLY A 62 -10.65 0.66 -7.87
C GLY A 62 -9.88 1.60 -6.95
N LEU A 63 -9.20 1.07 -5.91
CA LEU A 63 -8.44 1.86 -4.92
C LEU A 63 -6.94 1.54 -4.96
N ASN A 64 -6.11 2.54 -5.23
CA ASN A 64 -4.66 2.48 -5.05
C ASN A 64 -4.31 2.76 -3.59
N LEU A 65 -3.21 2.17 -3.10
CA LEU A 65 -2.47 2.78 -2.00
C LEU A 65 -1.80 4.05 -2.53
N GLY A 66 -2.03 5.15 -1.84
CA GLY A 66 -1.38 6.42 -2.13
C GLY A 66 -0.97 7.14 -0.86
N PHE A 67 -0.20 8.20 -1.04
CA PHE A 67 0.46 8.93 0.04
C PHE A 67 0.53 10.43 -0.29
N GLN A 68 0.84 11.25 0.70
CA GLN A 68 1.20 12.64 0.48
C GLN A 68 2.34 12.97 1.42
N ILE A 69 3.54 13.09 0.86
CA ILE A 69 4.77 13.32 1.62
C ILE A 69 5.02 14.82 1.67
N GLU A 70 5.02 15.37 2.88
CA GLU A 70 5.36 16.76 3.12
C GLU A 70 6.89 16.94 3.17
N GLN A 71 7.38 18.15 2.90
CA GLN A 71 8.83 18.45 2.88
C GLN A 71 9.47 18.53 4.28
N ASP A 72 8.69 18.32 5.34
CA ASP A 72 9.14 18.41 6.74
C ASP A 72 9.96 17.21 7.21
N GLY A 73 10.12 16.19 6.36
CA GLY A 73 10.92 15.01 6.66
C GLY A 73 10.22 13.97 7.54
N ARG A 74 8.93 14.15 7.85
CA ARG A 74 8.15 13.22 8.68
C ARG A 74 7.55 12.09 7.85
N ASP A 75 7.20 11.02 8.53
CA ASP A 75 6.51 9.88 7.93
C ASP A 75 5.11 10.28 7.45
N ALA A 76 4.77 9.91 6.23
CA ALA A 76 3.48 10.22 5.65
C ALA A 76 2.47 9.08 5.83
N PRO A 77 1.18 9.39 6.10
CA PRO A 77 0.14 8.37 6.12
C PRO A 77 -0.08 7.78 4.72
N VAL A 78 -0.30 6.47 4.63
CA VAL A 78 -0.81 5.82 3.42
C VAL A 78 -2.33 5.73 3.50
N LYS A 79 -3.00 6.04 2.39
CA LYS A 79 -4.46 6.08 2.28
C LYS A 79 -4.89 5.37 1.01
N LEU A 80 -6.16 5.00 0.96
CA LEU A 80 -6.79 4.52 -0.27
C LEU A 80 -7.18 5.72 -1.14
N MET A 81 -6.68 5.74 -2.37
CA MET A 81 -6.95 6.79 -3.36
C MET A 81 -7.62 6.18 -4.60
N ASP A 82 -8.51 6.93 -5.24
CA ASP A 82 -9.19 6.47 -6.45
C ASP A 82 -8.19 6.13 -7.56
N ALA A 83 -8.41 5.01 -8.24
CA ALA A 83 -7.60 4.61 -9.38
C ALA A 83 -8.29 5.00 -10.69
N ARG A 84 -8.16 6.28 -11.07
CA ARG A 84 -8.77 6.79 -12.30
C ARG A 84 -7.92 6.42 -13.52
N LYS A 85 -8.59 6.00 -14.60
CA LYS A 85 -7.92 5.68 -15.87
C LYS A 85 -7.29 6.94 -16.46
N GLY A 86 -6.03 6.84 -16.87
CA GLY A 86 -5.29 7.96 -17.48
C GLY A 86 -4.76 9.01 -16.50
N GLU A 87 -5.06 8.89 -15.20
CA GLU A 87 -4.53 9.83 -14.21
C GLU A 87 -3.04 9.60 -13.98
N LYS A 88 -2.25 10.64 -14.26
CA LYS A 88 -0.83 10.75 -13.90
C LYS A 88 -0.76 11.26 -12.47
N ASN A 89 -0.96 10.36 -11.52
CA ASN A 89 -0.81 10.65 -10.10
C ASN A 89 0.46 9.97 -9.60
N GLU A 90 1.48 10.76 -9.27
CA GLU A 90 2.77 10.25 -8.79
C GLU A 90 2.68 9.74 -7.35
N ASN A 91 1.70 10.22 -6.58
CA ASN A 91 1.46 9.87 -5.18
C ASN A 91 0.92 8.45 -4.97
N VAL A 92 0.76 7.66 -6.04
CA VAL A 92 0.34 6.25 -5.99
C VAL A 92 1.36 5.34 -6.68
N ASN A 93 2.49 5.89 -7.12
CA ASN A 93 3.51 5.16 -7.85
C ASN A 93 4.68 4.80 -6.93
N PHE A 94 5.10 3.54 -7.02
CA PHE A 94 6.21 2.98 -6.26
C PHE A 94 7.27 2.44 -7.20
N ILE A 95 8.53 2.59 -6.83
CA ILE A 95 9.68 1.90 -7.43
C ILE A 95 9.95 0.66 -6.58
N VAL A 96 10.01 -0.50 -7.22
CA VAL A 96 10.33 -1.77 -6.57
C VAL A 96 11.84 -1.92 -6.48
N VAL A 97 12.35 -2.05 -5.26
CA VAL A 97 13.78 -2.14 -4.96
C VAL A 97 14.05 -3.45 -4.22
N PRO A 98 15.09 -4.23 -4.56
CA PRO A 98 15.45 -5.42 -3.80
C PRO A 98 15.75 -5.08 -2.34
N SER A 99 15.36 -5.98 -1.43
CA SER A 99 15.77 -5.86 -0.03
C SER A 99 17.29 -5.98 0.10
N PRO A 100 17.95 -5.12 0.90
CA PRO A 100 19.38 -5.26 1.19
C PRO A 100 19.68 -6.36 2.21
N PHE A 101 18.67 -6.93 2.87
CA PHE A 101 18.84 -7.86 4.00
C PHE A 101 18.25 -9.25 3.76
N TYR A 102 17.19 -9.35 2.95
CA TYR A 102 16.47 -10.59 2.75
C TYR A 102 16.41 -10.96 1.27
N GLU A 103 16.95 -12.13 0.92
CA GLU A 103 16.86 -12.65 -0.43
C GLU A 103 15.39 -12.83 -0.85
N SER A 104 15.07 -12.47 -2.10
CA SER A 104 13.71 -12.52 -2.68
C SER A 104 12.66 -11.65 -1.97
N ALA A 105 13.07 -10.70 -1.13
CA ALA A 105 12.20 -9.65 -0.61
C ALA A 105 12.44 -8.32 -1.33
N TYR A 106 11.44 -7.44 -1.29
CA TYR A 106 11.46 -6.15 -1.97
C TYR A 106 10.95 -5.03 -1.05
N ARG A 107 11.43 -3.83 -1.30
CA ARG A 107 10.93 -2.57 -0.74
C ARG A 107 10.24 -1.76 -1.81
N PHE A 108 9.28 -0.94 -1.40
CA PHE A 108 8.54 -0.06 -2.30
C PHE A 108 8.89 1.40 -1.98
N GLU A 109 9.71 2.01 -2.80
CA GLU A 109 10.10 3.42 -2.67
C GLU A 109 9.09 4.33 -3.37
N ALA A 110 8.75 5.49 -2.81
CA ALA A 110 7.93 6.49 -3.49
C ALA A 110 8.62 6.98 -4.77
N ALA A 111 7.94 6.90 -5.91
CA ALA A 111 8.52 7.32 -7.19
C ALA A 111 8.87 8.83 -7.23
N CYS A 112 8.08 9.67 -6.56
CA CYS A 112 8.29 11.12 -6.49
C CYS A 112 9.13 11.59 -5.30
N HIS A 113 9.46 10.72 -4.33
CA HIS A 113 10.22 11.09 -3.13
C HIS A 113 11.27 10.04 -2.78
N LYS A 114 12.52 10.33 -3.15
CA LYS A 114 13.66 9.45 -2.85
C LYS A 114 13.81 9.20 -1.35
N ASN A 115 14.21 7.98 -1.01
CA ASN A 115 14.41 7.46 0.35
C ASN A 115 13.13 7.39 1.20
N TYR A 116 11.93 7.50 0.61
CA TYR A 116 10.68 7.20 1.32
C TYR A 116 10.17 5.83 0.91
N PHE A 117 10.01 4.95 1.88
CA PHE A 117 9.62 3.56 1.66
C PHE A 117 8.27 3.27 2.28
N LEU A 118 7.47 2.44 1.61
CA LEU A 118 6.29 1.84 2.22
C LEU A 118 6.74 0.97 3.38
N ALA A 119 6.17 1.22 4.54
CA ALA A 119 6.35 0.40 5.73
C ALA A 119 4.98 -0.02 6.26
N PHE A 120 4.88 -1.29 6.63
CA PHE A 120 3.80 -1.76 7.46
C PHE A 120 4.18 -1.53 8.92
N GLN A 121 3.35 -0.77 9.63
CA GLN A 121 3.48 -0.55 11.06
C GLN A 121 2.40 -1.38 11.77
N PRO A 122 2.79 -2.51 12.38
CA PRO A 122 1.87 -3.31 13.16
C PRO A 122 1.21 -2.47 14.27
N PRO A 123 -0.08 -2.70 14.58
CA PRO A 123 -0.89 -3.76 13.99
C PRO A 123 -1.70 -3.35 12.74
N THR A 124 -1.76 -2.08 12.37
CA THR A 124 -2.98 -1.61 11.68
C THR A 124 -2.75 -0.91 10.36
N HIS A 125 -1.56 -0.40 10.07
CA HIS A 125 -1.48 0.58 9.00
C HIS A 125 -0.16 0.59 8.24
N PHE A 126 -0.26 1.09 7.01
CA PHE A 126 0.86 1.43 6.17
C PHE A 126 1.24 2.90 6.36
N ARG A 127 2.53 3.20 6.29
CA ARG A 127 3.10 4.56 6.24
C ARG A 127 4.19 4.64 5.20
N MET A 128 4.45 5.83 4.68
CA MET A 128 5.70 6.12 4.00
C MET A 128 6.69 6.60 5.04
N VAL A 129 7.78 5.88 5.21
CA VAL A 129 8.83 6.19 6.19
C VAL A 129 10.09 6.63 5.49
N LYS A 130 10.74 7.66 6.02
CA LYS A 130 12.01 8.14 5.48
C LYS A 130 13.15 7.25 5.96
N ALA A 131 13.88 6.62 5.05
CA ALA A 131 15.14 5.95 5.34
C ALA A 131 16.23 7.00 5.62
N SER A 132 16.27 7.48 6.86
CA SER A 132 17.41 8.23 7.40
C SER A 132 18.03 7.42 8.55
N GLY A 133 19.35 7.33 8.55
CA GLY A 133 20.13 6.29 9.23
C GLY A 133 20.12 6.24 10.77
N ALA A 134 19.04 6.63 11.46
CA ALA A 134 19.01 6.60 12.92
C ALA A 134 17.69 6.17 13.59
N ALA A 135 16.55 6.12 12.91
CA ALA A 135 15.32 5.57 13.52
C ALA A 135 14.29 5.23 12.45
N LEU A 136 14.36 4.01 11.91
CA LEU A 136 13.13 3.38 11.44
C LEU A 136 12.20 3.28 12.66
N LEU A 137 10.93 3.63 12.49
CA LEU A 137 9.93 3.43 13.54
C LEU A 137 10.11 2.05 14.16
N ALA A 138 10.28 2.00 15.50
CA ALA A 138 10.42 0.74 16.20
C ALA A 138 9.26 -0.18 15.79
N ASN A 139 9.60 -1.35 15.26
CA ASN A 139 8.67 -2.38 14.76
C ASN A 139 8.04 -2.18 13.36
N ALA A 140 8.55 -1.29 12.52
CA ALA A 140 8.10 -1.18 11.13
C ALA A 140 8.72 -2.25 10.21
N VAL A 141 7.91 -2.84 9.32
CA VAL A 141 8.32 -3.81 8.30
C VAL A 141 8.37 -3.13 6.94
N LEU A 142 9.53 -3.13 6.29
CA LEU A 142 9.74 -2.52 4.96
C LEU A 142 9.96 -3.54 3.85
N ASP A 143 10.29 -4.77 4.23
CA ASP A 143 10.69 -5.83 3.33
C ASP A 143 9.49 -6.78 3.13
N PHE A 144 9.02 -6.88 1.88
CA PHE A 144 7.84 -7.64 1.50
C PHE A 144 8.21 -8.75 0.53
N THR A 145 7.62 -9.93 0.70
CA THR A 145 7.69 -11.01 -0.29
C THR A 145 6.55 -10.85 -1.30
N LEU A 146 6.87 -11.01 -2.58
CA LEU A 146 5.85 -11.08 -3.63
C LEU A 146 5.44 -12.54 -3.82
N VAL A 147 4.13 -12.80 -3.79
CA VAL A 147 3.57 -14.14 -3.99
C VAL A 147 2.65 -14.13 -5.20
N ASN A 148 2.70 -15.20 -6.00
CA ASN A 148 1.76 -15.41 -7.10
C ASN A 148 0.46 -16.00 -6.53
N PHE A 149 -0.68 -15.46 -6.95
CA PHE A 149 -2.01 -15.94 -6.59
C PHE A 149 -2.74 -16.48 -7.82
#